data_AF-J9E9X3-F1
#
_entry.id   AF-J9E9X3-F1
#
_cell.length_a   1.000
_cell.length_b   1.000
_cell.length_c   1.000
_cell.angle_alpha   90.00
_cell.angle_beta   90.00
_cell.angle_gamma   90.00
#
_symmetry.space_group_name_H-M   'P 1'
#
loop_
_entity.id
_entity.type
_entity.pdbx_description
1 polymer ?
#
loop_
_entity_poly.entity_id
_entity_poly.type
_entity_poly.pdbx_seq_one_letter_code
_entity_poly.pdbx_strand_id
1 'polypeptide(L)'
;MTLDSLIGRMRSTGEPIINDTPKVRTGTRADPQTKIKDMDPSMTQIRVNKLRDENLSTWFFDKNNPYQTFKYHGSYVTDDVKVGGQTVNPLVRKIMWPWEAVGGVTNFMMTDISTYSQQKVLREKVGTPVPEPREQVKMVNRKIMKHMVRLFKEKGLKPRILTCDDFIKNVRSDAAIGSWSQDVPWTKVTTAVNDPRFWELVNRERKLHLAGDCAMCVYNTMGKKEKQPTIAGEPKGSRTIRYMWLGSRYLEYEALGFLNEDHWVARENFPGGVGGLGVNYFGYYLSEIASKGKFFVADDIAGWDTRISQADLADEEFFILNSIEDDYHRALAESVMKFAYQNIVALFPRTHSEFGSGTVMDVVSRSDQRGSGQVVTYALNTITNGKVQIGQTLESEGLLEAEPVVIDKWL
;
A
#
# COMPACT_ATOMS: atom_id res chain seq x y z
N MET A 1 -60.91 -3.16 9.65
CA MET A 1 -60.30 -2.08 10.45
C MET A 1 -59.33 -1.17 9.69
N THR A 2 -58.58 -1.65 8.69
CA THR A 2 -57.67 -0.80 7.89
C THR A 2 -58.37 -0.06 6.72
N LEU A 3 -59.25 -0.73 5.96
CA LEU A 3 -59.94 -0.11 4.82
C LEU A 3 -60.92 0.99 5.25
N ASP A 4 -61.73 0.73 6.29
CA ASP A 4 -62.69 1.71 6.80
C ASP A 4 -62.00 2.96 7.39
N SER A 5 -60.82 2.79 8.00
CA SER A 5 -60.01 3.90 8.51
C SER A 5 -59.44 4.75 7.37
N LEU A 6 -59.00 4.12 6.26
CA LEU A 6 -58.52 4.82 5.08
C LEU A 6 -59.66 5.57 4.36
N ILE A 7 -60.84 4.95 4.23
CA ILE A 7 -62.04 5.61 3.68
C ILE A 7 -62.49 6.76 4.60
N GLY A 8 -62.43 6.58 5.91
CA GLY A 8 -62.71 7.63 6.90
C GLY A 8 -61.79 8.84 6.74
N ARG A 9 -60.50 8.63 6.48
CA ARG A 9 -59.52 9.69 6.22
C ARG A 9 -59.75 10.47 4.93
N MET A 10 -60.52 9.94 3.96
CA MET A 10 -60.96 10.72 2.79
C MET A 10 -62.06 11.74 3.15
N ARG A 11 -62.77 11.52 4.26
CA ARG A 11 -63.91 12.35 4.71
C ARG A 11 -63.55 13.32 5.83
N SER A 12 -62.33 13.23 6.38
CA SER A 12 -61.84 14.08 7.47
C SER A 12 -60.44 14.61 7.16
N THR A 13 -60.23 15.91 7.30
CA THR A 13 -58.88 16.52 7.31
C THR A 13 -58.32 16.45 8.72
N GLY A 14 -57.74 15.30 9.10
CA GLY A 14 -56.99 15.17 10.34
C GLY A 14 -55.61 15.81 10.22
N GLU A 15 -55.11 16.41 11.29
CA GLU A 15 -53.72 16.87 11.32
C GLU A 15 -52.74 15.68 11.25
N PRO A 16 -51.62 15.80 10.53
CA PRO A 16 -50.61 14.75 10.49
C PRO A 16 -49.99 14.56 11.88
N ILE A 17 -49.82 13.30 12.29
CA ILE A 17 -49.05 12.97 13.48
C ILE A 17 -47.56 13.14 13.12
N ILE A 18 -46.95 14.20 13.63
CA ILE A 18 -45.52 14.46 13.47
C ILE A 18 -44.79 13.79 14.64
N ASN A 19 -44.08 12.70 14.36
CA ASN A 19 -43.17 12.08 15.32
C ASN A 19 -41.78 12.71 15.21
N ASP A 20 -41.02 12.67 16.29
CA ASP A 20 -39.62 13.09 16.28
C ASP A 20 -38.79 12.26 15.28
N THR A 21 -37.90 12.92 14.56
CA THR A 21 -36.96 12.25 13.65
C THR A 21 -36.03 11.31 14.43
N PRO A 22 -35.90 10.03 14.04
CA PRO A 22 -34.96 9.12 14.68
C PRO A 22 -33.53 9.67 14.66
N LYS A 23 -32.91 9.78 15.84
CA LYS A 23 -31.49 10.15 15.96
C LYS A 23 -30.63 8.89 16.01
N VAL A 24 -29.83 8.68 14.97
CA VAL A 24 -28.82 7.61 14.95
C VAL A 24 -27.52 8.07 15.60
N ARG A 25 -26.89 7.18 16.37
CA ARG A 25 -25.56 7.45 16.93
C ARG A 25 -24.53 7.50 15.81
N THR A 26 -23.59 8.43 15.91
CA THR A 26 -22.47 8.59 14.99
C THR A 26 -21.21 7.90 15.55
N GLY A 27 -20.22 7.68 14.69
CA GLY A 27 -18.96 7.02 15.07
C GLY A 27 -18.81 5.60 14.53
N THR A 28 -17.64 5.03 14.76
CA THR A 28 -17.32 3.65 14.38
C THR A 28 -17.79 2.65 15.44
N ARG A 29 -17.75 1.36 15.11
CA ARG A 29 -18.03 0.26 16.04
C ARG A 29 -16.94 -0.78 15.87
N ALA A 30 -16.48 -1.33 16.99
CA ALA A 30 -15.60 -2.48 16.97
C ALA A 30 -16.32 -3.71 16.44
N ASP A 31 -15.60 -4.52 15.69
CA ASP A 31 -16.06 -5.82 15.22
C ASP A 31 -15.58 -6.91 16.20
N PRO A 32 -16.47 -7.69 16.82
CA PRO A 32 -16.07 -8.79 17.70
C PRO A 32 -15.42 -9.97 16.97
N GLN A 33 -15.50 -10.05 15.64
CA GLN A 33 -14.93 -11.12 14.81
C GLN A 33 -13.62 -10.68 14.13
N THR A 34 -12.69 -10.09 14.90
CA THR A 34 -11.39 -9.69 14.36
C THR A 34 -10.59 -10.91 13.89
N LYS A 35 -9.91 -10.77 12.75
CA LYS A 35 -9.08 -11.81 12.10
C LYS A 35 -7.64 -11.30 12.01
N ILE A 36 -7.11 -10.87 13.15
CA ILE A 36 -5.74 -10.37 13.27
C ILE A 36 -4.80 -11.58 13.19
N LYS A 37 -3.81 -11.52 12.30
CA LYS A 37 -2.75 -12.54 12.25
C LYS A 37 -1.84 -12.43 13.47
N ASP A 38 -1.31 -13.57 13.91
CA ASP A 38 -0.28 -13.58 14.95
C ASP A 38 0.94 -12.80 14.47
N MET A 39 1.41 -11.90 15.32
CA MET A 39 2.57 -11.05 15.10
C MET A 39 3.41 -11.04 16.36
N ASP A 40 4.72 -11.14 16.21
CA ASP A 40 5.65 -10.92 17.31
C ASP A 40 5.56 -9.44 17.76
N PRO A 41 5.08 -9.15 18.98
CA PRO A 41 4.93 -7.78 19.45
C PRO A 41 6.27 -7.04 19.50
N SER A 42 7.38 -7.75 19.77
CA SER A 42 8.70 -7.14 19.92
C SER A 42 9.14 -6.42 18.64
N MET A 43 8.72 -6.92 17.47
CA MET A 43 9.06 -6.35 16.17
C MET A 43 8.48 -4.95 15.93
N THR A 44 7.42 -4.57 16.64
CA THR A 44 6.74 -3.27 16.46
C THR A 44 6.81 -2.39 17.70
N GLN A 45 7.26 -2.94 18.84
CA GLN A 45 7.11 -2.31 20.15
C GLN A 45 7.83 -0.95 20.27
N ILE A 46 9.05 -0.82 19.75
CA ILE A 46 9.81 0.44 19.83
C ILE A 46 9.10 1.56 19.07
N ARG A 47 8.67 1.29 17.83
CA ARG A 47 7.93 2.25 17.00
C ARG A 47 6.61 2.67 17.65
N VAL A 48 5.84 1.71 18.17
CA VAL A 48 4.57 1.99 18.86
C VAL A 48 4.81 2.79 20.15
N ASN A 49 5.82 2.44 20.93
CA ASN A 49 6.17 3.20 22.14
C ASN A 49 6.60 4.63 21.80
N LYS A 50 7.44 4.84 20.79
CA LYS A 50 7.85 6.18 20.36
C LYS A 50 6.65 7.03 19.94
N LEU A 51 5.73 6.47 19.15
CA LEU A 51 4.47 7.14 18.79
C LEU A 51 3.63 7.50 20.01
N ARG A 52 3.47 6.58 20.95
CA ARG A 52 2.73 6.82 22.20
C ARG A 52 3.39 7.91 23.02
N ASP A 53 4.70 7.82 23.24
CA ASP A 53 5.43 8.67 24.15
C ASP A 53 5.53 10.12 23.62
N GLU A 54 5.67 10.31 22.29
CA GLU A 54 5.61 11.64 21.66
C GLU A 54 4.21 12.28 21.70
N ASN A 55 3.15 11.46 21.86
CA ASN A 55 1.76 11.91 21.84
C ASN A 55 1.01 11.63 23.16
N LEU A 56 1.75 11.45 24.26
CA LEU A 56 1.22 10.95 25.53
C LEU A 56 0.06 11.79 26.09
N SER A 57 0.07 13.10 25.84
CA SER A 57 -0.94 14.05 26.32
C SER A 57 -2.35 13.77 25.77
N THR A 58 -2.46 13.13 24.61
CA THR A 58 -3.74 12.84 23.95
C THR A 58 -3.88 11.38 23.54
N TRP A 59 -2.94 10.52 23.92
CA TRP A 59 -2.98 9.10 23.61
C TRP A 59 -4.10 8.39 24.38
N PHE A 60 -4.88 7.57 23.68
CA PHE A 60 -5.94 6.75 24.27
C PHE A 60 -6.17 5.47 23.47
N PHE A 61 -6.90 4.53 24.07
CA PHE A 61 -7.33 3.31 23.39
C PHE A 61 -8.83 3.38 23.09
N ASP A 62 -9.19 3.47 21.81
CA ASP A 62 -10.58 3.51 21.37
C ASP A 62 -11.20 2.10 21.33
N LYS A 63 -12.15 1.83 22.23
CA LYS A 63 -12.90 0.57 22.28
C LYS A 63 -13.83 0.36 21.08
N ASN A 64 -14.10 1.41 20.30
CA ASN A 64 -14.95 1.41 19.10
C ASN A 64 -14.14 1.50 17.79
N ASN A 65 -12.84 1.21 17.83
CA ASN A 65 -11.99 1.23 16.64
C ASN A 65 -12.53 0.26 15.55
N PRO A 66 -12.44 0.61 14.24
CA PRO A 66 -13.06 -0.16 13.17
C PRO A 66 -12.19 -1.29 12.58
N TYR A 67 -11.06 -1.63 13.20
CA TYR A 67 -10.04 -2.50 12.59
C TYR A 67 -10.35 -3.98 12.78
N GLN A 68 -10.52 -4.71 11.67
CA GLN A 68 -10.80 -6.15 11.68
C GLN A 68 -9.55 -7.02 11.55
N THR A 69 -8.62 -6.64 10.68
CA THR A 69 -7.43 -7.45 10.33
C THR A 69 -6.11 -6.77 10.67
N PHE A 70 -6.17 -5.50 11.07
CA PHE A 70 -5.03 -4.79 11.61
C PHE A 70 -5.05 -4.90 13.14
N LYS A 71 -3.87 -5.07 13.73
CA LYS A 71 -3.70 -4.93 15.17
C LYS A 71 -3.73 -3.45 15.54
N TYR A 72 -4.72 -3.03 16.31
CA TYR A 72 -4.85 -1.66 16.79
C TYR A 72 -4.07 -1.47 18.10
N HIS A 73 -3.27 -0.40 18.19
CA HIS A 73 -2.43 -0.10 19.35
C HIS A 73 -2.95 1.07 20.19
N GLY A 74 -3.64 2.03 19.56
CA GLY A 74 -4.16 3.23 20.19
C GLY A 74 -4.34 4.35 19.19
N SER A 75 -4.81 5.50 19.66
CA SER A 75 -5.00 6.70 18.87
C SER A 75 -4.50 7.91 19.63
N TYR A 76 -4.16 8.97 18.90
CA TYR A 76 -3.88 10.29 19.47
C TYR A 76 -4.56 11.38 18.63
N VAL A 77 -4.74 12.57 19.21
CA VAL A 77 -5.44 13.67 18.55
C VAL A 77 -4.55 14.30 17.48
N THR A 78 -5.11 14.62 16.33
CA THR A 78 -4.41 15.30 15.24
C THR A 78 -5.29 16.40 14.65
N ASP A 79 -4.66 17.34 13.95
CA ASP A 79 -5.37 18.34 13.16
C ASP A 79 -6.22 17.70 12.05
N ASP A 80 -7.22 18.45 11.57
CA ASP A 80 -8.06 18.03 10.46
C ASP A 80 -7.24 17.86 9.16
N VAL A 81 -7.56 16.81 8.40
CA VAL A 81 -6.88 16.48 7.15
C VAL A 81 -7.51 17.26 6.01
N LYS A 82 -6.75 18.22 5.45
CA LYS A 82 -7.20 19.03 4.32
C LYS A 82 -7.46 18.18 3.07
N VAL A 83 -8.73 18.07 2.68
CA VAL A 83 -9.17 17.26 1.52
C VAL A 83 -8.98 17.95 0.17
N GLY A 84 -8.77 19.27 0.16
CA GLY A 84 -8.69 20.13 -1.02
C GLY A 84 -9.97 20.13 -1.89
N GLY A 85 -10.00 20.95 -2.94
CA GLY A 85 -11.21 21.20 -3.72
C GLY A 85 -11.38 20.34 -4.99
N GLN A 86 -12.55 20.49 -5.60
CA GLN A 86 -12.90 19.95 -6.92
C GLN A 86 -13.21 21.12 -7.85
N THR A 87 -12.71 21.07 -9.09
CA THR A 87 -12.96 22.10 -10.09
C THR A 87 -12.96 21.52 -11.50
N VAL A 88 -13.69 22.15 -12.41
CA VAL A 88 -13.69 21.85 -13.84
C VAL A 88 -12.77 22.85 -14.53
N ASN A 89 -11.91 22.38 -15.42
CA ASN A 89 -11.11 23.29 -16.24
C ASN A 89 -12.04 23.99 -17.28
N PRO A 90 -12.28 25.31 -17.16
CA PRO A 90 -13.28 26.00 -17.97
C PRO A 90 -12.87 26.08 -19.46
N LEU A 91 -11.57 26.15 -19.76
CA LEU A 91 -11.08 26.21 -21.13
C LEU A 91 -11.28 24.86 -21.84
N VAL A 92 -10.94 23.76 -21.16
CA VAL A 92 -11.16 22.42 -21.68
C VAL A 92 -12.65 22.17 -21.91
N ARG A 93 -13.50 22.55 -20.96
CA ARG A 93 -14.96 22.44 -21.10
C ARG A 93 -15.48 23.22 -22.32
N LYS A 94 -15.01 24.44 -22.54
CA LYS A 94 -15.42 25.28 -23.67
C LYS A 94 -15.02 24.69 -25.03
N ILE A 95 -13.80 24.14 -25.14
CA ILE A 95 -13.31 23.52 -26.37
C ILE A 95 -14.01 22.17 -26.61
N MET A 96 -14.22 21.40 -25.55
CA MET A 96 -14.85 20.09 -25.56
C MET A 96 -16.37 20.15 -25.32
N TRP A 97 -17.03 21.23 -25.73
CA TRP A 97 -18.48 21.40 -25.55
C TRP A 97 -19.34 20.26 -26.13
N PRO A 98 -18.97 19.56 -27.24
CA PRO A 98 -19.76 18.44 -27.75
C PRO A 98 -19.86 17.26 -26.77
N TRP A 99 -18.95 17.16 -25.79
CA TRP A 99 -18.91 16.08 -24.81
C TRP A 99 -19.75 16.36 -23.55
N GLU A 100 -20.40 17.54 -23.43
CA GLU A 100 -21.19 17.87 -22.23
C GLU A 100 -22.39 16.94 -22.00
N ALA A 101 -22.94 16.35 -23.06
CA ALA A 101 -24.02 15.38 -22.97
C ALA A 101 -23.53 13.93 -22.76
N VAL A 102 -22.21 13.70 -22.82
CA VAL A 102 -21.62 12.36 -22.75
C VAL A 102 -21.27 12.02 -21.31
N GLY A 103 -22.13 11.23 -20.65
CA GLY A 103 -21.94 10.83 -19.25
C GLY A 103 -20.59 10.16 -18.96
N GLY A 104 -20.01 9.44 -19.94
CA GLY A 104 -18.66 8.86 -19.83
C GLY A 104 -17.52 9.88 -19.68
N VAL A 105 -17.78 11.17 -19.95
CA VAL A 105 -16.84 12.28 -19.77
C VAL A 105 -17.23 13.13 -18.57
N THR A 106 -18.50 13.51 -18.46
CA THR A 106 -18.98 14.44 -17.43
C THR A 106 -19.09 13.82 -16.03
N ASN A 107 -19.20 12.49 -15.93
CA ASN A 107 -19.26 11.79 -14.64
C ASN A 107 -17.88 11.50 -14.03
N PHE A 108 -16.83 12.21 -14.43
CA PHE A 108 -15.52 12.10 -13.78
C PHE A 108 -15.34 13.22 -12.74
N MET A 109 -14.95 12.82 -11.53
CA MET A 109 -14.67 13.73 -10.42
C MET A 109 -13.32 13.41 -9.79
N MET A 110 -12.80 14.37 -9.02
CA MET A 110 -11.67 14.08 -8.14
C MET A 110 -12.17 13.14 -7.04
N THR A 111 -11.39 12.13 -6.71
CA THR A 111 -11.72 11.22 -5.61
C THR A 111 -11.79 11.94 -4.27
N ASP A 112 -12.72 11.52 -3.41
CA ASP A 112 -12.82 11.99 -2.04
C ASP A 112 -11.65 11.42 -1.20
N ILE A 113 -10.86 12.31 -0.61
CA ILE A 113 -9.72 12.00 0.26
C ILE A 113 -9.99 12.33 1.74
N SER A 114 -11.26 12.59 2.10
CA SER A 114 -11.69 12.78 3.49
C SER A 114 -11.34 11.60 4.37
N THR A 115 -11.15 11.86 5.66
CA THR A 115 -10.91 10.82 6.67
C THR A 115 -12.03 9.78 6.68
N TYR A 116 -13.28 10.23 6.54
CA TYR A 116 -14.44 9.34 6.38
C TYR A 116 -14.32 8.41 5.16
N SER A 117 -14.02 8.97 3.99
CA SER A 117 -13.94 8.20 2.75
C SER A 117 -12.74 7.25 2.74
N GLN A 118 -11.61 7.70 3.29
CA GLN A 118 -10.43 6.85 3.51
C GLN A 118 -10.75 5.68 4.42
N GLN A 119 -11.44 5.90 5.54
CA GLN A 119 -11.82 4.82 6.45
C GLN A 119 -12.82 3.85 5.81
N LYS A 120 -13.72 4.34 4.95
CA LYS A 120 -14.62 3.48 4.15
C LYS A 120 -13.83 2.58 3.19
N VAL A 121 -12.91 3.15 2.41
CA VAL A 121 -12.06 2.38 1.48
C VAL A 121 -11.16 1.41 2.24
N LEU A 122 -10.61 1.85 3.37
CA LEU A 122 -9.80 1.02 4.26
C LEU A 122 -10.59 -0.22 4.67
N ARG A 123 -11.79 -0.06 5.22
CA ARG A 123 -12.66 -1.16 5.62
C ARG A 123 -13.01 -2.12 4.47
N GLU A 124 -13.33 -1.58 3.29
CA GLU A 124 -13.86 -2.38 2.18
C GLU A 124 -12.79 -3.05 1.31
N LYS A 125 -11.58 -2.48 1.23
CA LYS A 125 -10.54 -2.90 0.26
C LYS A 125 -9.21 -3.30 0.89
N VAL A 126 -8.91 -2.78 2.09
CA VAL A 126 -7.57 -2.89 2.70
C VAL A 126 -7.59 -3.70 4.00
N GLY A 127 -8.63 -3.53 4.81
CA GLY A 127 -8.91 -4.27 6.05
C GLY A 127 -9.46 -5.67 5.79
N THR A 128 -9.05 -6.30 4.69
CA THR A 128 -9.44 -7.65 4.30
C THR A 128 -8.39 -8.67 4.80
N PRO A 129 -8.80 -9.90 5.13
CA PRO A 129 -7.87 -10.96 5.48
C PRO A 129 -7.14 -11.46 4.23
N VAL A 130 -5.84 -11.73 4.36
CA VAL A 130 -5.03 -12.33 3.29
C VAL A 130 -4.82 -13.81 3.61
N PRO A 131 -5.42 -14.75 2.87
CA PRO A 131 -5.21 -16.17 3.11
C PRO A 131 -3.77 -16.55 2.78
N GLU A 132 -3.18 -17.43 3.59
CA GLU A 132 -1.88 -18.01 3.29
C GLU A 132 -2.04 -19.18 2.30
N PRO A 133 -1.11 -19.32 1.34
CA PRO A 133 -1.12 -20.46 0.42
C PRO A 133 -0.86 -21.78 1.16
N ARG A 134 -1.30 -22.90 0.56
CA ARG A 134 -0.99 -24.25 1.08
C ARG A 134 0.51 -24.54 0.96
N GLU A 135 1.02 -25.46 1.77
CA GLU A 135 2.45 -25.81 1.79
C GLU A 135 2.99 -26.25 0.42
N GLN A 136 2.21 -26.99 -0.36
CA GLN A 136 2.59 -27.36 -1.73
C GLN A 136 2.83 -26.12 -2.61
N VAL A 137 1.92 -25.14 -2.56
CA VAL A 137 2.04 -23.89 -3.32
C VAL A 137 3.23 -23.06 -2.82
N LYS A 138 3.48 -23.01 -1.51
CA LYS A 138 4.69 -22.37 -0.95
C LYS A 138 5.97 -23.02 -1.47
N MET A 139 6.03 -24.35 -1.53
CA MET A 139 7.16 -25.10 -2.05
C MET A 139 7.40 -24.79 -3.54
N VAL A 140 6.33 -24.80 -4.35
CA VAL A 140 6.39 -24.44 -5.78
C VAL A 140 6.90 -23.00 -5.95
N ASN A 141 6.30 -22.05 -5.25
CA ASN A 141 6.67 -20.64 -5.29
C ASN A 141 8.14 -20.40 -4.92
N ARG A 142 8.63 -21.09 -3.88
CA ARG A 142 10.03 -21.03 -3.45
C ARG A 142 10.97 -21.57 -4.53
N LYS A 143 10.60 -22.64 -5.22
CA LYS A 143 11.39 -23.15 -6.37
C LYS A 143 11.43 -22.12 -7.48
N ILE A 144 10.30 -21.58 -7.90
CA ILE A 144 10.25 -20.53 -8.93
C ILE A 144 11.17 -19.36 -8.55
N MET A 145 11.16 -18.92 -7.29
CA MET A 145 12.09 -17.88 -6.81
C MET A 145 13.56 -18.29 -6.87
N LYS A 146 13.90 -19.52 -6.50
CA LYS A 146 15.27 -20.04 -6.65
C LYS A 146 15.74 -19.98 -8.11
N HIS A 147 14.88 -20.33 -9.05
CA HIS A 147 15.15 -20.24 -10.49
C HIS A 147 15.26 -18.79 -10.98
N MET A 148 14.41 -17.89 -10.51
CA MET A 148 14.55 -16.47 -10.80
C MET A 148 15.89 -15.92 -10.28
N VAL A 149 16.31 -16.22 -9.05
CA VAL A 149 17.64 -15.80 -8.54
C VAL A 149 18.76 -16.27 -9.47
N ARG A 150 18.70 -17.51 -9.98
CA ARG A 150 19.67 -18.01 -10.97
C ARG A 150 19.63 -17.21 -12.26
N LEU A 151 18.45 -16.98 -12.83
CA LEU A 151 18.25 -16.17 -14.04
C LEU A 151 18.91 -14.78 -13.90
N PHE A 152 18.65 -14.07 -12.80
CA PHE A 152 19.21 -12.74 -12.58
C PHE A 152 20.75 -12.77 -12.45
N LYS A 153 21.30 -13.79 -11.78
CA LYS A 153 22.77 -13.98 -11.68
C LYS A 153 23.41 -14.31 -13.04
N GLU A 154 22.78 -15.16 -13.84
CA GLU A 154 23.25 -15.52 -15.19
C GLU A 154 23.22 -14.32 -16.14
N LYS A 155 22.28 -13.38 -15.94
CA LYS A 155 22.24 -12.08 -16.61
C LYS A 155 23.34 -11.11 -16.16
N GLY A 156 24.15 -11.49 -15.16
CA GLY A 156 25.24 -10.67 -14.65
C GLY A 156 24.78 -9.50 -13.78
N LEU A 157 23.52 -9.50 -13.32
CA LEU A 157 23.03 -8.47 -12.42
C LEU A 157 23.59 -8.66 -11.03
N LYS A 158 24.18 -7.59 -10.49
CA LYS A 158 24.85 -7.58 -9.18
C LYS A 158 24.20 -6.52 -8.30
N PRO A 159 23.63 -6.89 -7.15
CA PRO A 159 23.18 -5.92 -6.19
C PRO A 159 24.31 -5.00 -5.74
N ARG A 160 23.96 -3.75 -5.43
CA ARG A 160 24.86 -2.78 -4.84
C ARG A 160 24.13 -1.91 -3.84
N ILE A 161 24.88 -1.37 -2.89
CA ILE A 161 24.40 -0.35 -1.96
C ILE A 161 24.35 0.99 -2.71
N LEU A 162 23.19 1.66 -2.66
CA LEU A 162 23.05 2.99 -3.27
C LEU A 162 23.51 4.10 -2.33
N THR A 163 24.10 5.16 -2.87
CA THR A 163 24.73 6.21 -2.07
C THR A 163 23.77 7.35 -1.72
N CYS A 164 24.17 8.17 -0.74
CA CYS A 164 23.48 9.44 -0.46
C CYS A 164 23.46 10.37 -1.68
N ASP A 165 24.54 10.39 -2.46
CA ASP A 165 24.65 11.23 -3.65
C ASP A 165 23.69 10.78 -4.76
N ASP A 166 23.53 9.47 -4.94
CA ASP A 166 22.54 8.91 -5.87
C ASP A 166 21.13 9.32 -5.43
N PHE A 167 20.84 9.22 -4.13
CA PHE A 167 19.55 9.63 -3.59
C PHE A 167 19.27 11.12 -3.78
N ILE A 168 20.24 12.00 -3.52
CA ILE A 168 20.09 13.46 -3.68
C ILE A 168 19.81 13.81 -5.15
N LYS A 169 20.46 13.12 -6.10
CA LYS A 169 20.23 13.34 -7.54
C LYS A 169 18.83 12.89 -7.99
N ASN A 170 18.33 11.80 -7.42
CA ASN A 170 17.07 11.18 -7.86
C ASN A 170 15.84 11.70 -7.11
N VAL A 171 16.00 12.19 -5.88
CA VAL A 171 14.87 12.66 -5.07
C VAL A 171 14.31 13.96 -5.64
N ARG A 172 13.00 13.95 -5.93
CA ARG A 172 12.31 15.16 -6.38
C ARG A 172 12.20 16.18 -5.24
N SER A 173 12.37 17.45 -5.58
CA SER A 173 12.25 18.57 -4.62
C SER A 173 10.85 18.70 -4.01
N ASP A 174 9.82 18.24 -4.73
CA ASP A 174 8.41 18.24 -4.31
C ASP A 174 7.94 16.91 -3.70
N ALA A 175 8.85 15.95 -3.47
CA ALA A 175 8.49 14.74 -2.75
C ALA A 175 8.10 15.07 -1.29
N ALA A 176 7.21 14.26 -0.71
CA ALA A 176 6.79 14.44 0.68
C ALA A 176 7.98 14.22 1.64
N ILE A 177 8.05 14.92 2.77
CA ILE A 177 8.96 14.52 3.87
C ILE A 177 8.39 13.33 4.63
N GLY A 178 7.07 13.29 4.85
CA GLY A 178 6.40 12.26 5.64
C GLY A 178 6.75 12.32 7.13
N SER A 179 6.97 13.53 7.66
CA SER A 179 7.24 13.72 9.08
C SER A 179 6.04 13.26 9.92
N TRP A 180 6.31 12.40 10.89
CA TRP A 180 5.37 11.98 11.93
C TRP A 180 5.92 12.21 13.34
N SER A 181 7.25 12.40 13.47
CA SER A 181 7.98 12.52 14.73
C SER A 181 8.55 13.93 14.88
N GLN A 182 8.64 14.40 16.13
CA GLN A 182 9.30 15.67 16.47
C GLN A 182 10.78 15.70 16.06
N ASP A 183 11.42 14.53 15.91
CA ASP A 183 12.80 14.39 15.41
C ASP A 183 12.95 14.75 13.91
N VAL A 184 11.85 14.90 13.17
CA VAL A 184 11.83 15.17 11.73
C VAL A 184 11.22 16.56 11.46
N PRO A 185 11.94 17.67 11.73
CA PRO A 185 11.38 19.02 11.66
C PRO A 185 11.26 19.60 10.25
N TRP A 186 11.85 18.94 9.23
CA TRP A 186 11.88 19.48 7.88
C TRP A 186 10.53 19.41 7.18
N THR A 187 10.23 20.43 6.38
CA THR A 187 9.00 20.48 5.56
C THR A 187 9.28 20.30 4.07
N LYS A 188 10.53 20.49 3.63
CA LYS A 188 10.96 20.37 2.24
C LYS A 188 12.15 19.44 2.11
N VAL A 189 12.17 18.65 1.04
CA VAL A 189 13.26 17.71 0.73
C VAL A 189 14.59 18.44 0.60
N THR A 190 14.60 19.56 -0.13
CA THR A 190 15.82 20.34 -0.37
C THR A 190 16.44 20.86 0.93
N THR A 191 15.65 21.22 1.94
CA THR A 191 16.17 21.62 3.24
C THR A 191 16.64 20.43 4.07
N ALA A 192 16.00 19.27 3.93
CA ALA A 192 16.35 18.06 4.67
C ALA A 192 17.69 17.48 4.20
N VAL A 193 17.84 17.23 2.90
CA VAL A 193 19.02 16.53 2.36
C VAL A 193 20.30 17.37 2.43
N ASN A 194 20.19 18.69 2.57
CA ASN A 194 21.33 19.59 2.74
C ASN A 194 21.65 19.88 4.22
N ASP A 195 20.89 19.31 5.17
CA ASP A 195 21.11 19.48 6.60
C ASP A 195 21.85 18.25 7.18
N PRO A 196 23.06 18.39 7.76
CA PRO A 196 23.78 17.27 8.36
C PRO A 196 22.97 16.49 9.41
N ARG A 197 22.06 17.16 10.13
CA ARG A 197 21.20 16.53 11.16
C ARG A 197 20.24 15.50 10.56
N PHE A 198 19.83 15.67 9.31
CA PHE A 198 19.03 14.67 8.60
C PHE A 198 19.81 13.36 8.42
N TRP A 199 21.05 13.47 7.96
CA TRP A 199 21.91 12.31 7.74
C TRP A 199 22.37 11.67 9.06
N GLU A 200 22.54 12.44 10.13
CA GLU A 200 22.77 11.90 11.46
C GLU A 200 21.59 11.03 11.94
N LEU A 201 20.36 11.49 11.74
CA LEU A 201 19.15 10.72 12.08
C LEU A 201 19.05 9.44 11.26
N VAL A 202 19.33 9.51 9.96
CA VAL A 202 19.42 8.33 9.07
C VAL A 202 20.48 7.35 9.56
N ASN A 203 21.68 7.84 9.89
CA ASN A 203 22.79 7.00 10.36
C ASN A 203 22.47 6.34 11.70
N ARG A 204 21.76 7.03 12.60
CA ARG A 204 21.28 6.49 13.87
C ARG A 204 20.30 5.33 13.65
N GLU A 205 19.33 5.52 12.76
CA GLU A 205 18.39 4.45 12.41
C GLU A 205 19.08 3.27 11.71
N ARG A 206 20.04 3.53 10.81
CA ARG A 206 20.83 2.46 10.18
C ARG A 206 21.59 1.62 11.21
N LYS A 207 22.20 2.26 12.21
CA LYS A 207 22.88 1.54 13.30
C LYS A 207 21.90 0.69 14.11
N LEU A 208 20.69 1.19 14.33
CA LEU A 208 19.64 0.45 15.02
C LEU A 208 19.16 -0.75 14.21
N HIS A 209 18.97 -0.59 12.90
CA HIS A 209 18.67 -1.69 11.96
C HIS A 209 19.72 -2.80 12.07
N LEU A 210 21.01 -2.44 11.97
CA LEU A 210 22.11 -3.40 12.07
C LEU A 210 22.23 -4.06 13.45
N ALA A 211 21.69 -3.42 14.50
CA ALA A 211 21.57 -4.02 15.84
C ALA A 211 20.33 -4.91 15.99
N GLY A 212 19.51 -5.06 14.94
CA GLY A 212 18.33 -5.91 14.92
C GLY A 212 17.08 -5.24 15.50
N ASP A 213 16.94 -3.92 15.38
CA ASP A 213 15.79 -3.17 15.87
C ASP A 213 15.42 -2.00 14.94
N CYS A 214 14.29 -1.33 15.16
CA CYS A 214 13.81 -0.22 14.34
C CYS A 214 12.91 0.73 15.13
N ALA A 215 13.15 2.04 15.00
CA ALA A 215 12.41 3.08 15.70
C ALA A 215 11.66 4.02 14.75
N MET A 216 12.06 4.12 13.48
CA MET A 216 11.62 5.20 12.58
C MET A 216 10.81 4.73 11.36
N CYS A 217 10.82 3.43 11.01
CA CYS A 217 10.05 2.88 9.89
C CYS A 217 8.56 2.77 10.21
N VAL A 218 7.86 3.90 10.14
CA VAL A 218 6.41 4.05 10.32
C VAL A 218 5.81 4.63 9.04
N TYR A 219 4.72 4.05 8.57
CA TYR A 219 4.01 4.49 7.37
C TYR A 219 2.95 5.54 7.69
N ASN A 220 3.05 6.70 7.07
CA ASN A 220 1.92 7.61 6.93
C ASN A 220 0.96 7.06 5.90
N THR A 221 -0.34 7.25 6.09
CA THR A 221 -1.35 6.91 5.09
C THR A 221 -2.17 8.13 4.69
N MET A 222 -2.54 8.18 3.42
CA MET A 222 -3.43 9.22 2.90
C MET A 222 -4.19 8.73 1.67
N GLY A 223 -5.27 9.45 1.33
CA GLY A 223 -5.98 9.23 0.07
C GLY A 223 -5.22 9.80 -1.12
N LYS A 224 -5.08 9.01 -2.18
CA LYS A 224 -4.53 9.49 -3.45
C LYS A 224 -5.59 10.25 -4.23
N LYS A 225 -5.31 11.50 -4.57
CA LYS A 225 -6.16 12.28 -5.48
C LYS A 225 -6.06 11.77 -6.90
N GLU A 226 -7.14 11.21 -7.40
CA GLU A 226 -7.25 10.69 -8.77
C GLU A 226 -8.51 11.25 -9.44
N LYS A 227 -8.54 11.22 -10.78
CA LYS A 227 -9.77 11.45 -11.54
C LYS A 227 -10.43 10.10 -11.76
N GLN A 228 -11.61 9.90 -11.20
CA GLN A 228 -12.33 8.62 -11.26
C GLN A 228 -13.80 8.86 -11.63
N PRO A 229 -14.49 7.87 -12.22
CA PRO A 229 -15.93 7.92 -12.38
C PRO A 229 -16.63 8.10 -11.03
N THR A 230 -17.72 8.88 -11.01
CA THR A 230 -18.57 9.06 -9.84
C THR A 230 -19.28 7.76 -9.45
N ILE A 231 -19.69 7.69 -8.19
CA ILE A 231 -20.56 6.63 -7.68
C ILE A 231 -21.82 7.30 -7.18
N ALA A 232 -22.96 7.01 -7.81
CA ALA A 232 -24.25 7.62 -7.49
C ALA A 232 -24.25 9.16 -7.52
N GLY A 233 -23.51 9.76 -8.45
CA GLY A 233 -23.37 11.23 -8.58
C GLY A 233 -22.35 11.86 -7.63
N GLU A 234 -21.79 11.08 -6.70
CA GLU A 234 -20.83 11.55 -5.71
C GLU A 234 -19.39 11.16 -6.06
N PRO A 235 -18.39 11.90 -5.53
CA PRO A 235 -17.00 11.51 -5.62
C PRO A 235 -16.74 10.11 -5.07
N LYS A 236 -16.03 9.28 -5.85
CA LYS A 236 -15.56 7.97 -5.40
C LYS A 236 -14.50 8.14 -4.31
N GLY A 237 -14.53 7.26 -3.31
CA GLY A 237 -13.46 7.21 -2.30
C GLY A 237 -12.10 6.87 -2.90
N SER A 238 -11.07 7.58 -2.47
CA SER A 238 -9.71 7.42 -2.99
C SER A 238 -9.04 6.16 -2.48
N ARG A 239 -8.21 5.55 -3.33
CA ARG A 239 -7.29 4.50 -2.88
C ARG A 239 -6.32 5.05 -1.83
N THR A 240 -6.04 4.25 -0.81
CA THR A 240 -5.04 4.57 0.20
C THR A 240 -3.64 4.39 -0.37
N ILE A 241 -2.78 5.37 -0.17
CA ILE A 241 -1.34 5.26 -0.36
C ILE A 241 -0.65 5.32 0.98
N ARG A 242 0.45 4.58 1.12
CA ARG A 242 1.25 4.57 2.36
C ARG A 242 2.72 4.76 2.04
N TYR A 243 3.40 5.64 2.76
CA TYR A 243 4.83 5.92 2.59
C TYR A 243 5.47 6.27 3.94
N MET A 244 6.74 5.93 4.10
CA MET A 244 7.52 6.31 5.27
C MET A 244 8.11 7.70 5.11
N TRP A 245 8.60 8.26 6.22
CA TRP A 245 9.36 9.51 6.18
C TRP A 245 10.63 9.39 5.31
N LEU A 246 11.18 10.52 4.89
CA LEU A 246 12.24 10.60 3.88
C LEU A 246 13.48 9.77 4.23
N GLY A 247 13.92 9.76 5.49
CA GLY A 247 15.11 9.00 5.88
C GLY A 247 14.89 7.48 5.86
N SER A 248 13.74 6.97 6.29
CA SER A 248 13.42 5.54 6.12
C SER A 248 13.30 5.14 4.65
N ARG A 249 12.80 6.03 3.78
CA ARG A 249 12.82 5.81 2.33
C ARG A 249 14.23 5.81 1.75
N TYR A 250 15.13 6.62 2.29
CA TYR A 250 16.54 6.51 1.92
C TYR A 250 17.14 5.17 2.36
N LEU A 251 16.82 4.65 3.55
CA LEU A 251 17.29 3.30 3.96
C LEU A 251 16.73 2.18 3.07
N GLU A 252 15.47 2.28 2.63
CA GLU A 252 14.92 1.38 1.60
C GLU A 252 15.69 1.52 0.28
N TYR A 253 15.99 2.75 -0.16
CA TYR A 253 16.71 3.04 -1.39
C TYR A 253 18.15 2.51 -1.35
N GLU A 254 18.87 2.78 -0.26
CA GLU A 254 20.23 2.30 -0.01
C GLU A 254 20.31 0.77 -0.09
N ALA A 255 19.38 0.08 0.57
CA ALA A 255 19.40 -1.38 0.68
C ALA A 255 18.80 -2.10 -0.53
N LEU A 256 17.72 -1.59 -1.13
CA LEU A 256 16.95 -2.33 -2.15
C LEU A 256 16.84 -1.58 -3.48
N GLY A 257 17.21 -0.31 -3.54
CA GLY A 257 16.98 0.55 -4.71
C GLY A 257 17.71 0.09 -5.97
N PHE A 258 18.74 -0.75 -5.86
CA PHE A 258 19.42 -1.38 -7.00
C PHE A 258 18.44 -2.10 -7.94
N LEU A 259 17.33 -2.65 -7.42
CA LEU A 259 16.29 -3.27 -8.24
C LEU A 259 15.69 -2.29 -9.27
N ASN A 260 15.60 -1.01 -8.91
CA ASN A 260 15.08 0.04 -9.77
C ASN A 260 16.20 0.69 -10.60
N GLU A 261 17.27 1.16 -9.94
CA GLU A 261 18.35 1.92 -10.58
C GLU A 261 19.14 1.11 -11.60
N ASP A 262 19.29 -0.20 -11.36
CA ASP A 262 20.00 -1.10 -12.26
C ASP A 262 19.02 -1.91 -13.13
N HIS A 263 17.76 -1.44 -13.22
CA HIS A 263 16.74 -1.92 -14.16
C HIS A 263 16.48 -3.44 -14.13
N TRP A 264 16.39 -4.04 -12.94
CA TRP A 264 16.24 -5.50 -12.82
C TRP A 264 14.98 -6.00 -13.55
N VAL A 265 13.88 -5.27 -13.45
CA VAL A 265 12.60 -5.67 -14.07
C VAL A 265 12.40 -5.14 -15.50
N ALA A 266 13.46 -4.65 -16.16
CA ALA A 266 13.43 -4.35 -17.58
C ALA A 266 13.38 -5.64 -18.42
N ARG A 267 12.87 -5.56 -19.65
CA ARG A 267 12.57 -6.73 -20.51
C ARG A 267 13.81 -7.57 -20.81
N GLU A 268 14.97 -6.93 -20.90
CA GLU A 268 16.28 -7.53 -21.22
C GLU A 268 16.79 -8.44 -20.08
N ASN A 269 16.50 -8.02 -18.84
CA ASN A 269 16.92 -8.66 -17.60
C ASN A 269 15.88 -9.66 -17.10
N PHE A 270 14.61 -9.27 -17.15
CA PHE A 270 13.47 -10.09 -16.79
C PHE A 270 12.52 -10.23 -17.98
N PRO A 271 12.46 -11.41 -18.63
CA PRO A 271 11.65 -11.57 -19.85
C PRO A 271 10.15 -11.25 -19.70
N GLY A 272 9.57 -11.39 -18.51
CA GLY A 272 8.18 -10.97 -18.27
C GLY A 272 8.03 -9.47 -17.96
N GLY A 273 9.14 -8.75 -17.78
CA GLY A 273 9.18 -7.37 -17.31
C GLY A 273 9.09 -6.34 -18.43
N VAL A 274 8.64 -5.14 -18.07
CA VAL A 274 8.58 -3.95 -18.96
C VAL A 274 9.08 -2.70 -18.24
N GLY A 275 9.87 -2.86 -17.18
CA GLY A 275 10.41 -1.75 -16.40
C GLY A 275 11.25 -0.82 -17.25
N GLY A 276 11.08 0.50 -17.06
CA GLY A 276 11.83 1.53 -17.80
C GLY A 276 11.28 1.87 -19.19
N LEU A 277 10.29 1.14 -19.71
CA LEU A 277 9.72 1.39 -21.03
C LEU A 277 8.43 2.21 -20.99
N GLY A 278 8.30 3.17 -21.90
CA GLY A 278 7.09 3.97 -22.06
C GLY A 278 5.95 3.22 -22.75
N VAL A 279 4.70 3.56 -22.41
CA VAL A 279 3.48 2.93 -22.95
C VAL A 279 3.40 2.89 -24.47
N ASN A 280 4.03 3.86 -25.15
CA ASN A 280 4.08 3.98 -26.61
C ASN A 280 4.69 2.73 -27.29
N TYR A 281 5.51 1.96 -26.58
CA TYR A 281 6.24 0.81 -27.13
C TYR A 281 5.63 -0.55 -26.76
N PHE A 282 4.68 -0.60 -25.82
CA PHE A 282 4.09 -1.87 -25.35
C PHE A 282 3.40 -2.65 -26.48
N GLY A 283 2.87 -1.97 -27.50
CA GLY A 283 2.27 -2.61 -28.66
C GLY A 283 3.24 -3.51 -29.44
N TYR A 284 4.53 -3.18 -29.48
CA TYR A 284 5.53 -4.01 -30.16
C TYR A 284 5.74 -5.34 -29.44
N TYR A 285 5.80 -5.33 -28.10
CA TYR A 285 5.90 -6.57 -27.32
C TYR A 285 4.64 -7.40 -27.40
N LEU A 286 3.45 -6.79 -27.40
CA LEU A 286 2.21 -7.53 -27.62
C LEU A 286 2.20 -8.17 -29.01
N SER A 287 2.66 -7.48 -30.04
CA SER A 287 2.79 -8.05 -31.39
C SER A 287 3.76 -9.25 -31.42
N GLU A 288 4.91 -9.15 -30.76
CA GLU A 288 5.86 -10.26 -30.64
C GLU A 288 5.23 -11.46 -29.90
N ILE A 289 4.55 -11.22 -28.77
CA ILE A 289 3.88 -12.29 -28.00
C ILE A 289 2.76 -12.94 -28.82
N ALA A 290 1.99 -12.16 -29.58
CA ALA A 290 0.94 -12.66 -30.46
C ALA A 290 1.46 -13.66 -31.49
N SER A 291 2.72 -13.50 -31.96
CA SER A 291 3.33 -14.42 -32.91
C SER A 291 3.66 -15.81 -32.33
N LYS A 292 3.66 -15.95 -30.99
CA LYS A 292 4.07 -17.15 -30.27
C LYS A 292 2.91 -17.91 -29.63
N GLY A 293 1.71 -17.32 -29.60
CA GLY A 293 0.55 -17.86 -28.89
C GLY A 293 -0.74 -17.74 -29.68
N LYS A 294 -1.79 -18.43 -29.22
CA LYS A 294 -3.12 -18.40 -29.85
C LYS A 294 -4.05 -17.38 -29.20
N PHE A 295 -3.92 -17.17 -27.90
CA PHE A 295 -4.79 -16.31 -27.10
C PHE A 295 -3.98 -15.44 -26.18
N PHE A 296 -4.51 -14.25 -25.88
CA PHE A 296 -4.05 -13.43 -24.78
C PHE A 296 -4.91 -13.69 -23.55
N VAL A 297 -4.23 -13.88 -22.41
CA VAL A 297 -4.85 -13.85 -21.09
C VAL A 297 -4.30 -12.62 -20.38
N ALA A 298 -5.19 -11.75 -19.92
CA ALA A 298 -4.85 -10.46 -19.32
C ALA A 298 -5.72 -10.20 -18.09
N ASP A 299 -5.69 -11.17 -17.16
CA ASP A 299 -6.51 -11.15 -15.96
C ASP A 299 -5.96 -10.15 -14.95
N ASP A 300 -6.83 -9.30 -14.41
CA ASP A 300 -6.47 -8.33 -13.37
C ASP A 300 -6.75 -8.89 -11.98
N ILE A 301 -5.79 -8.73 -11.07
CA ILE A 301 -5.95 -9.14 -9.68
C ILE A 301 -6.51 -7.97 -8.87
N ALA A 302 -7.77 -8.13 -8.45
CA ALA A 302 -8.47 -7.13 -7.67
C ALA A 302 -7.75 -6.81 -6.35
N GLY A 303 -7.04 -5.67 -6.36
CA GLY A 303 -6.28 -5.18 -5.21
C GLY A 303 -4.98 -5.96 -4.97
N TRP A 304 -4.13 -6.14 -5.99
CA TRP A 304 -2.83 -6.82 -5.88
C TRP A 304 -2.07 -6.55 -4.58
N ASP A 305 -1.83 -5.27 -4.23
CA ASP A 305 -1.09 -4.89 -3.02
C ASP A 305 -1.73 -5.44 -1.73
N THR A 306 -3.06 -5.57 -1.69
CA THR A 306 -3.79 -6.09 -0.53
C THR A 306 -3.91 -7.62 -0.53
N ARG A 307 -3.34 -8.29 -1.53
CA ARG A 307 -3.27 -9.75 -1.68
C ARG A 307 -1.89 -10.35 -1.44
N ILE A 308 -0.84 -9.52 -1.36
CA ILE A 308 0.50 -9.97 -0.98
C ILE A 308 0.44 -10.62 0.41
N SER A 309 0.72 -11.92 0.46
CA SER A 309 0.70 -12.75 1.68
C SER A 309 2.02 -12.68 2.45
N GLN A 310 2.08 -13.26 3.65
CA GLN A 310 3.36 -13.41 4.36
C GLN A 310 4.31 -14.34 3.60
N ALA A 311 3.78 -15.39 2.96
CA ALA A 311 4.56 -16.26 2.09
C ALA A 311 5.19 -15.51 0.90
N ASP A 312 4.47 -14.56 0.29
CA ASP A 312 5.02 -13.73 -0.79
C ASP A 312 6.17 -12.85 -0.30
N LEU A 313 6.01 -12.20 0.85
CA LEU A 313 7.07 -11.38 1.45
C LEU A 313 8.30 -12.22 1.83
N ALA A 314 8.10 -13.45 2.31
CA ALA A 314 9.19 -14.38 2.61
C ALA A 314 9.92 -14.88 1.35
N ASP A 315 9.21 -15.00 0.22
CA ASP A 315 9.79 -15.34 -1.08
C ASP A 315 10.59 -14.19 -1.67
N GLU A 316 10.10 -12.96 -1.53
CA GLU A 316 10.83 -11.75 -1.94
C GLU A 316 12.08 -11.52 -1.08
N GLU A 317 11.98 -11.72 0.24
CA GLU A 317 13.15 -11.68 1.13
C GLU A 317 14.18 -12.72 0.71
N PHE A 318 13.74 -13.96 0.44
CA PHE A 318 14.62 -15.00 -0.08
C PHE A 318 15.28 -14.59 -1.40
N PHE A 319 14.51 -14.02 -2.33
CA PHE A 319 15.02 -13.53 -3.61
C PHE A 319 16.11 -12.47 -3.39
N ILE A 320 15.84 -11.45 -2.57
CA ILE A 320 16.75 -10.35 -2.28
C ILE A 320 18.03 -10.89 -1.62
N LEU A 321 17.88 -11.61 -0.50
CA LEU A 321 19.02 -12.08 0.27
C LEU A 321 19.86 -13.09 -0.51
N ASN A 322 19.28 -13.95 -1.36
CA ASN A 322 20.08 -14.88 -2.18
C ASN A 322 20.70 -14.22 -3.42
N SER A 323 20.29 -12.99 -3.75
CA SER A 323 20.92 -12.19 -4.81
C SER A 323 22.12 -11.40 -4.31
N ILE A 324 22.14 -11.00 -3.02
CA ILE A 324 23.20 -10.18 -2.42
C ILE A 324 24.33 -11.07 -1.86
N GLU A 325 25.57 -10.78 -2.26
CA GLU A 325 26.78 -11.48 -1.79
C GLU A 325 27.43 -10.80 -0.57
N ASP A 326 27.39 -9.47 -0.50
CA ASP A 326 28.02 -8.69 0.59
C ASP A 326 27.22 -8.80 1.90
N ASP A 327 27.86 -9.25 2.98
CA ASP A 327 27.21 -9.49 4.28
C ASP A 327 26.63 -8.21 4.89
N TYR A 328 27.30 -7.08 4.70
CA TYR A 328 26.81 -5.80 5.20
C TYR A 328 25.55 -5.35 4.45
N HIS A 329 25.54 -5.44 3.12
CA HIS A 329 24.36 -5.17 2.29
C HIS A 329 23.21 -6.12 2.63
N ARG A 330 23.49 -7.42 2.86
CA ARG A 330 22.48 -8.39 3.31
C ARG A 330 21.83 -7.96 4.61
N ALA A 331 22.62 -7.55 5.61
CA ALA A 331 22.10 -7.11 6.90
C ALA A 331 21.20 -5.86 6.78
N LEU A 332 21.57 -4.91 5.91
CA LEU A 332 20.71 -3.76 5.61
C LEU A 332 19.39 -4.17 4.96
N ALA A 333 19.45 -5.04 3.94
CA ALA A 333 18.27 -5.52 3.22
C ALA A 333 17.34 -6.35 4.10
N GLU A 334 17.89 -7.26 4.91
CA GLU A 334 17.15 -8.06 5.88
C GLU A 334 16.41 -7.18 6.89
N SER A 335 17.09 -6.15 7.43
CA SER A 335 16.46 -5.21 8.36
C SER A 335 15.29 -4.45 7.73
N VAL A 336 15.44 -3.99 6.48
CA VAL A 336 14.36 -3.31 5.76
C VAL A 336 13.19 -4.26 5.50
N MET A 337 13.44 -5.48 5.01
CA MET A 337 12.38 -6.47 4.78
C MET A 337 11.64 -6.80 6.07
N LYS A 338 12.38 -7.07 7.15
CA LYS A 338 11.83 -7.44 8.45
C LYS A 338 11.02 -6.33 9.09
N PHE A 339 11.59 -5.14 9.23
CA PHE A 339 10.95 -4.06 10.00
C PHE A 339 10.02 -3.19 9.16
N ALA A 340 10.35 -2.90 7.90
CA ALA A 340 9.48 -2.05 7.07
C ALA A 340 8.41 -2.87 6.33
N TYR A 341 8.71 -4.07 5.83
CA TYR A 341 7.79 -4.77 4.91
C TYR A 341 6.97 -5.87 5.60
N GLN A 342 7.59 -6.65 6.48
CA GLN A 342 6.95 -7.78 7.16
C GLN A 342 6.34 -7.41 8.51
N ASN A 343 6.73 -6.28 9.12
CA ASN A 343 6.22 -5.84 10.42
C ASN A 343 5.83 -4.35 10.36
N ILE A 344 4.78 -4.07 9.61
CA ILE A 344 4.33 -2.72 9.27
C ILE A 344 3.69 -2.05 10.49
N VAL A 345 4.13 -0.84 10.82
CA VAL A 345 3.39 0.11 11.68
C VAL A 345 2.89 1.25 10.78
N ALA A 346 1.59 1.55 10.84
CA ALA A 346 0.94 2.53 9.98
C ALA A 346 0.02 3.47 10.77
N LEU A 347 -0.10 4.69 10.26
CA LEU A 347 -0.90 5.78 10.82
C LEU A 347 -2.12 6.05 9.93
N PHE A 348 -3.33 5.89 10.46
CA PHE A 348 -4.57 6.15 9.73
C PHE A 348 -5.38 7.27 10.37
N PRO A 349 -5.65 8.38 9.66
CA PRO A 349 -6.52 9.41 10.20
C PRO A 349 -7.97 8.93 10.20
N ARG A 350 -8.71 9.27 11.26
CA ARG A 350 -10.11 8.89 11.44
C ARG A 350 -10.89 10.02 12.09
N THR A 351 -12.13 10.23 11.64
CA THR A 351 -13.06 11.17 12.27
C THR A 351 -13.42 10.70 13.68
N HIS A 352 -13.33 11.60 14.66
CA HIS A 352 -13.67 11.32 16.06
C HIS A 352 -14.40 12.51 16.69
N SER A 353 -15.57 12.28 17.26
CA SER A 353 -16.45 13.35 17.74
C SER A 353 -16.07 13.95 19.10
N GLU A 354 -15.23 13.28 19.89
CA GLU A 354 -14.90 13.72 21.24
C GLU A 354 -13.89 14.89 21.29
N PHE A 355 -13.18 15.16 20.19
CA PHE A 355 -12.12 16.16 20.15
C PHE A 355 -12.47 17.33 19.24
N GLY A 356 -12.02 18.53 19.60
CA GLY A 356 -12.33 19.76 18.85
C GLY A 356 -11.83 19.77 17.40
N SER A 357 -10.75 19.04 17.09
CA SER A 357 -10.26 18.87 15.71
C SER A 357 -11.14 17.95 14.86
N GLY A 358 -12.02 17.16 15.50
CA GLY A 358 -12.84 16.15 14.83
C GLY A 358 -12.05 14.97 14.26
N THR A 359 -10.72 14.89 14.49
CA THR A 359 -9.84 13.88 13.88
C THR A 359 -8.84 13.33 14.89
N VAL A 360 -8.65 12.01 14.83
CA VAL A 360 -7.59 11.27 15.54
C VAL A 360 -6.73 10.53 14.53
N MET A 361 -5.50 10.24 14.92
CA MET A 361 -4.59 9.36 14.18
C MET A 361 -4.54 8.02 14.89
N ASP A 362 -4.97 6.97 14.20
CA ASP A 362 -4.92 5.60 14.71
C ASP A 362 -3.57 4.97 14.38
N VAL A 363 -2.97 4.31 15.37
CA VAL A 363 -1.74 3.52 15.23
C VAL A 363 -2.11 2.05 15.11
N VAL A 364 -1.75 1.46 13.98
CA VAL A 364 -2.05 0.05 13.69
C VAL A 364 -0.83 -0.68 13.15
N SER A 365 -0.83 -2.01 13.27
CA SER A 365 0.17 -2.86 12.64
C SER A 365 -0.43 -4.02 11.87
N ARG A 366 0.36 -4.55 10.93
CA ARG A 366 0.07 -5.78 10.18
C ARG A 366 1.37 -6.42 9.69
N SER A 367 1.30 -7.68 9.26
CA SER A 367 2.47 -8.44 8.81
C SER A 367 2.44 -8.90 7.34
N ASP A 368 1.40 -8.51 6.61
CA ASP A 368 1.20 -8.81 5.19
C ASP A 368 0.78 -7.53 4.44
N GLN A 369 0.48 -7.69 3.14
CA GLN A 369 0.25 -6.62 2.17
C GLN A 369 1.49 -5.81 1.80
N ARG A 370 1.38 -5.14 0.66
CA ARG A 370 2.36 -4.21 0.12
C ARG A 370 1.97 -2.77 0.42
N GLY A 371 2.92 -1.96 0.87
CA GLY A 371 2.76 -0.50 0.93
C GLY A 371 3.03 0.11 -0.44
N SER A 372 2.06 0.82 -1.03
CA SER A 372 2.18 1.37 -2.40
C SER A 372 3.31 2.39 -2.60
N GLY A 373 3.83 2.98 -1.51
CA GLY A 373 4.88 3.99 -1.53
C GLY A 373 6.24 3.47 -1.05
N GLN A 374 6.42 2.15 -0.94
CA GLN A 374 7.75 1.55 -0.75
C GLN A 374 8.59 1.78 -2.01
N VAL A 375 9.90 2.00 -1.84
CA VAL A 375 10.82 2.34 -2.95
C VAL A 375 10.79 1.28 -4.06
N VAL A 376 10.71 -0.01 -3.70
CA VAL A 376 10.76 -1.13 -4.65
C VAL A 376 9.41 -1.80 -4.88
N THR A 377 8.29 -1.10 -4.59
CA THR A 377 6.93 -1.62 -4.80
C THR A 377 6.76 -2.18 -6.21
N TYR A 378 7.14 -1.41 -7.24
CA TYR A 378 6.98 -1.82 -8.63
C TYR A 378 7.83 -3.05 -8.94
N ALA A 379 9.11 -3.02 -8.62
CA ALA A 379 10.02 -4.14 -8.90
C ALA A 379 9.55 -5.44 -8.24
N LEU A 380 9.22 -5.41 -6.95
CA LEU A 380 8.76 -6.61 -6.24
C LEU A 380 7.38 -7.08 -6.70
N ASN A 381 6.46 -6.16 -7.02
CA ASN A 381 5.18 -6.55 -7.63
C ASN A 381 5.39 -7.22 -8.99
N THR A 382 6.33 -6.75 -9.82
CA THR A 382 6.65 -7.38 -11.11
C THR A 382 7.27 -8.76 -10.94
N ILE A 383 8.23 -8.92 -10.01
CA ILE A 383 8.88 -10.21 -9.72
C ILE A 383 7.87 -11.21 -9.16
N THR A 384 7.09 -10.81 -8.16
CA THR A 384 6.06 -11.66 -7.55
C THR A 384 4.94 -11.98 -8.53
N ASN A 385 4.53 -11.07 -9.42
CA ASN A 385 3.59 -11.41 -10.48
C ASN A 385 4.20 -12.40 -11.48
N GLY A 386 5.48 -12.23 -11.84
CA GLY A 386 6.20 -13.22 -12.63
C GLY A 386 6.17 -14.62 -12.01
N LYS A 387 6.36 -14.71 -10.68
CA LYS A 387 6.21 -15.97 -9.93
C LYS A 387 4.84 -16.58 -10.12
N VAL A 388 3.80 -15.76 -9.95
CA VAL A 388 2.40 -16.19 -10.08
C VAL A 388 2.11 -16.72 -11.49
N GLN A 389 2.55 -16.00 -12.53
CA GLN A 389 2.33 -16.42 -13.92
C GLN A 389 3.06 -17.73 -14.25
N ILE A 390 4.29 -17.92 -13.77
CA ILE A 390 5.01 -19.20 -13.94
C ILE A 390 4.28 -20.34 -13.19
N GLY A 391 3.79 -20.07 -11.98
CA GLY A 391 2.99 -21.02 -11.21
C GLY A 391 1.69 -21.42 -11.94
N GLN A 392 1.02 -20.46 -12.57
CA GLN A 392 -0.18 -20.71 -13.37
C GLN A 392 0.13 -21.56 -14.62
N THR A 393 1.28 -21.32 -15.27
CA THR A 393 1.73 -22.16 -16.39
C THR A 393 2.01 -23.59 -15.93
N LEU A 394 2.72 -23.78 -14.82
CA LEU A 394 2.95 -25.09 -14.20
C LEU A 394 1.63 -25.83 -13.90
N GLU A 395 0.63 -25.13 -13.36
CA GLU A 395 -0.69 -25.69 -13.10
C GLU A 395 -1.38 -26.14 -14.40
N SER A 396 -1.34 -25.30 -15.45
CA SER A 396 -1.93 -25.63 -16.75
C SER A 396 -1.28 -26.83 -17.44
N GLU A 397 -0.02 -27.12 -17.13
CA GLU A 397 0.70 -28.30 -17.59
C GLU A 397 0.52 -29.52 -16.67
N GLY A 398 -0.29 -29.41 -15.62
CA GLY A 398 -0.58 -30.50 -14.69
C GLY A 398 0.56 -30.81 -13.71
N LEU A 399 1.49 -29.86 -13.51
CA LEU A 399 2.71 -30.06 -12.71
C LEU A 399 2.63 -29.50 -11.29
N LEU A 400 1.52 -28.84 -10.92
CA LEU A 400 1.38 -28.20 -9.60
C LEU A 400 1.54 -29.19 -8.42
N GLU A 401 1.05 -30.43 -8.62
CA GLU A 401 1.11 -31.52 -7.64
C GLU A 401 2.21 -32.54 -7.96
N ALA A 402 3.11 -32.24 -8.90
CA ALA A 402 4.21 -33.14 -9.25
C ALA A 402 5.28 -33.19 -8.15
N GLU A 403 6.09 -34.24 -8.19
CA GLU A 403 7.23 -34.38 -7.28
C GLU A 403 8.19 -33.18 -7.40
N PRO A 404 8.77 -32.70 -6.28
CA PRO A 404 9.65 -31.53 -6.27
C PRO A 404 10.80 -31.56 -7.28
N VAL A 405 11.31 -32.75 -7.61
CA VAL A 405 12.39 -32.94 -8.61
C VAL A 405 11.88 -32.76 -10.04
N VAL A 406 10.64 -33.16 -10.32
CA VAL A 406 10.01 -32.99 -11.63
C VAL A 406 9.77 -31.51 -11.90
N ILE A 407 9.23 -30.80 -10.92
CA ILE A 407 9.02 -29.34 -10.99
C ILE A 407 10.36 -28.62 -11.21
N ASP A 408 11.41 -29.00 -10.49
CA ASP A 408 12.72 -28.35 -10.59
C ASP A 408 13.44 -28.60 -11.91
N LYS A 409 13.12 -29.71 -12.59
CA LYS A 409 13.65 -30.04 -13.93
C LYS A 409 12.89 -29.32 -15.03
N TRP A 410 11.59 -29.06 -14.82
CA TRP A 410 10.76 -28.34 -15.77
C TRP A 410 11.07 -26.83 -15.76
N LEU A 411 11.22 -26.27 -14.56
CA LEU A 411 11.72 -24.92 -14.33
C LEU A 411 13.16 -24.81 -14.82
#